data_AF-A0A6J1NY66-F1
#
_entry.id   AF-A0A6J1NY66-F1
#
_cell.length_a   1.000
_cell.length_b   1.000
_cell.length_c   1.000
_cell.angle_alpha   90.00
_cell.angle_beta   90.00
_cell.angle_gamma   90.00
#
_symmetry.space_group_name_H-M   'P 1'
#
loop_
_entity.id
_entity.type
_entity.pdbx_description
1 polymer ?
#
loop_
_entity_poly.entity_id
_entity_poly.type
_entity_poly.pdbx_seq_one_letter_code
_entity_poly.pdbx_strand_id
1 'polypeptide(L)'
;MLGTLKLEYECVVRVCRWRTVRVDMLARLLIVAHVRAVAPVGPALRALPADQRAPRPWPDYKPYAVFVALINLLYIVMFKNVMPTPTTEQWPIKLANYIRYNDEANAKAAERIVLTLYDELLPCSSFAEFCDAAGFLEDIPDPDAFLQNVIEQLP
;
A
#
# COMPACT_ATOMS: atom_id res chain seq x y z
N MET A 1 -29.57 11.91 0.98
CA MET A 1 -28.70 11.02 1.78
C MET A 1 -27.32 11.01 1.12
N LEU A 2 -26.59 12.12 1.23
CA LEU A 2 -25.24 12.29 0.68
C LEU A 2 -24.25 12.14 1.84
N GLY A 3 -23.82 10.91 2.06
CA GLY A 3 -22.72 10.59 2.95
C GLY A 3 -21.55 10.12 2.11
N THR A 4 -20.72 11.03 1.61
CA THR A 4 -19.55 10.64 0.83
C THR A 4 -18.38 11.60 1.05
N LEU A 5 -17.37 11.07 1.73
CA LEU A 5 -15.94 11.34 1.57
C LEU A 5 -15.44 12.74 1.97
N LYS A 6 -15.44 13.02 3.28
CA LYS A 6 -14.30 13.74 3.88
C LYS A 6 -13.11 12.78 3.95
N LEU A 7 -12.40 12.61 2.83
CA LEU A 7 -11.00 12.17 2.89
C LEU A 7 -10.20 13.42 3.25
N GLU A 8 -10.04 13.65 4.55
CA GLU A 8 -9.07 14.61 5.06
C GLU A 8 -7.70 14.23 4.53
N TYR A 9 -7.02 15.21 3.92
CA TYR A 9 -5.67 15.15 3.37
C TYR A 9 -4.62 15.00 4.50
N GLU A 10 -4.76 13.99 5.35
CA GLU A 10 -3.78 13.68 6.37
C GLU A 10 -2.66 12.87 5.72
N CYS A 11 -1.55 13.54 5.39
CA CYS A 11 -0.33 12.94 4.81
C CYS A 11 0.27 11.82 5.68
N VAL A 12 -0.13 11.74 6.97
CA VAL A 12 0.32 10.69 7.90
C VAL A 12 -0.88 10.11 8.62
N VAL A 13 -1.24 8.87 8.27
CA VAL A 13 -2.31 8.13 8.93
C VAL A 13 -1.81 7.59 10.26
N ARG A 14 -2.61 7.70 11.34
CA ARG A 14 -2.27 7.08 12.63
C ARG A 14 -2.11 5.56 12.48
N VAL A 15 -1.19 4.95 13.23
CA VAL A 15 -1.00 3.48 13.24
C VAL A 15 -2.31 2.73 13.42
N CYS A 16 -3.19 3.19 14.32
CA CYS A 16 -4.49 2.56 14.58
C CYS A 16 -5.46 2.59 13.37
N ARG A 17 -5.28 3.53 12.45
CA ARG A 17 -6.10 3.66 11.22
C ARG A 17 -5.40 3.06 10.00
N TRP A 18 -4.11 2.76 10.07
CA TRP A 18 -3.36 2.17 8.94
C TRP A 18 -4.00 0.87 8.43
N ARG A 19 -4.37 -0.05 9.34
CA ARG A 19 -5.00 -1.33 8.97
C ARG A 19 -6.29 -1.14 8.16
N THR A 20 -7.04 -0.06 8.40
CA THR A 20 -8.31 0.19 7.68
C THR A 20 -8.11 0.86 6.32
N VAL A 21 -6.94 1.40 6.00
CA VAL A 21 -6.70 2.14 4.74
C VAL A 21 -5.67 1.48 3.83
N ARG A 22 -4.88 0.53 4.33
CA ARG A 22 -3.79 -0.10 3.55
C ARG A 22 -4.25 -0.78 2.27
N VAL A 23 -5.45 -1.39 2.27
CA VAL A 23 -6.03 -2.05 1.10
C VAL A 23 -6.52 -1.04 0.07
N ASP A 24 -7.14 0.05 0.50
CA ASP A 24 -7.54 1.15 -0.39
C ASP A 24 -6.31 1.81 -1.05
N MET A 25 -5.24 1.99 -0.29
CA MET A 25 -3.96 2.49 -0.82
C MET A 25 -3.37 1.52 -1.86
N LEU A 26 -3.39 0.21 -1.60
CA LEU A 26 -2.95 -0.81 -2.56
C LEU A 26 -3.80 -0.76 -3.84
N ALA A 27 -5.13 -0.74 -3.73
CA ALA A 27 -6.03 -0.65 -4.87
C ALA A 27 -5.73 0.57 -5.75
N ARG A 28 -5.57 1.75 -5.15
CA ARG A 28 -5.22 2.98 -5.87
C ARG A 28 -3.89 2.86 -6.62
N LEU A 29 -2.88 2.26 -6.01
CA LEU A 29 -1.58 2.09 -6.65
C LEU A 29 -1.60 1.03 -7.76
N LEU A 30 -2.40 -0.03 -7.62
CA LEU A 30 -2.66 -1.00 -8.68
C LEU A 30 -3.38 -0.36 -9.88
N ILE A 31 -4.33 0.54 -9.64
CA ILE A 31 -4.97 1.34 -10.69
C ILE A 31 -3.93 2.20 -11.43
N VAL A 32 -3.08 2.91 -10.69
CA VAL A 32 -2.02 3.75 -11.27
C VAL A 32 -1.07 2.91 -12.12
N ALA A 33 -0.69 1.73 -11.63
CA ALA A 33 0.15 0.78 -12.36
C ALA A 33 -0.52 0.34 -13.67
N HIS A 34 -1.79 -0.08 -13.58
CA HIS A 34 -2.57 -0.55 -14.73
C HIS A 34 -2.70 0.52 -15.80
N VAL A 35 -3.16 1.72 -15.45
CA VAL A 35 -3.34 2.82 -16.40
C VAL A 35 -2.03 3.19 -17.08
N ARG A 36 -0.90 3.17 -16.36
CA ARG A 36 0.42 3.42 -16.95
C ARG A 36 0.89 2.31 -17.87
N ALA A 37 0.58 1.06 -17.56
CA ALA A 37 0.91 -0.07 -18.43
C ALA A 37 0.10 -0.02 -19.75
N VAL A 38 -1.16 0.41 -19.70
CA VAL A 38 -2.00 0.47 -20.91
C VAL A 38 -1.83 1.76 -21.70
N ALA A 39 -1.54 2.88 -21.03
CA ALA A 39 -1.35 4.19 -21.65
C ALA A 39 -0.03 4.84 -21.21
N PRO A 40 1.13 4.30 -21.63
CA PRO A 40 2.44 4.78 -21.19
C PRO A 40 2.78 6.18 -21.69
N VAL A 41 2.28 6.54 -22.89
CA VAL A 41 2.46 7.86 -23.52
C VAL A 41 1.17 8.20 -24.27
N GLY A 42 0.30 9.00 -23.65
CA GLY A 42 -0.98 9.37 -24.25
C GLY A 42 -1.66 10.51 -23.49
N PRO A 43 -2.69 11.14 -24.09
CA PRO A 43 -3.49 12.14 -23.41
C PRO A 43 -4.16 11.52 -22.16
N ALA A 44 -4.44 12.34 -21.15
CA ALA A 44 -5.11 11.88 -19.95
C ALA A 44 -6.42 11.16 -20.30
N LEU A 45 -6.48 9.86 -19.99
CA LEU A 45 -7.69 9.06 -20.17
C LEU A 45 -8.70 9.45 -19.10
N ARG A 46 -9.90 9.87 -19.53
CA ARG A 46 -11.02 10.14 -18.62
C ARG A 46 -11.74 8.87 -18.16
N ALA A 47 -11.63 7.81 -18.96
CA ALA A 47 -12.25 6.51 -18.75
C ALA A 47 -11.38 5.43 -19.39
N LEU A 48 -11.37 4.21 -18.83
CA LEU A 48 -10.62 3.08 -19.35
C LEU A 48 -11.50 2.28 -20.33
N PRO A 49 -11.11 2.17 -21.62
CA PRO A 49 -11.82 1.38 -22.62
C PRO A 49 -12.03 -0.08 -22.18
N ALA A 50 -13.14 -0.70 -22.58
CA ALA A 50 -13.49 -2.05 -22.14
C ALA A 50 -12.46 -3.12 -22.57
N ASP A 51 -11.88 -2.96 -23.75
CA ASP A 51 -10.80 -3.80 -24.30
C ASP A 51 -9.48 -3.67 -23.53
N GLN A 52 -9.35 -2.65 -22.67
CA GLN A 52 -8.17 -2.36 -21.89
C GLN A 52 -8.27 -2.81 -20.43
N ARG A 53 -9.41 -3.37 -20.01
CA ARG A 53 -9.68 -3.80 -18.62
C ARG A 53 -9.12 -5.17 -18.24
N ALA A 54 -8.49 -5.88 -19.18
CA ALA A 54 -7.84 -7.15 -18.88
C ALA A 54 -6.59 -6.93 -17.99
N PRO A 55 -6.42 -7.67 -16.88
CA PRO A 55 -5.24 -7.57 -16.02
C PRO A 55 -3.96 -7.77 -16.81
N ARG A 56 -2.94 -6.99 -16.45
CA ARG A 56 -1.61 -7.04 -17.08
C ARG A 56 -0.72 -8.07 -16.37
N PRO A 57 0.44 -8.42 -16.94
CA PRO A 57 1.42 -9.25 -16.24
C PRO A 57 1.86 -8.62 -14.91
N TRP A 58 2.10 -9.46 -13.90
CA TRP A 58 2.53 -9.03 -12.56
C TRP A 58 3.69 -8.01 -12.53
N PRO A 59 4.73 -8.12 -13.38
CA PRO A 59 5.82 -7.13 -13.40
C PRO A 59 5.38 -5.67 -13.56
N ASP A 60 4.24 -5.42 -14.20
CA ASP A 60 3.70 -4.06 -14.38
C ASP A 60 3.16 -3.46 -13.07
N TYR A 61 2.71 -4.31 -12.14
CA TYR A 61 2.14 -3.93 -10.84
C TYR A 61 3.14 -3.99 -9.70
N LYS A 62 4.10 -4.90 -9.77
CA LYS A 62 5.06 -5.21 -8.71
C LYS A 62 5.71 -4.00 -8.04
N PRO A 63 6.31 -3.02 -8.75
CA PRO A 63 6.96 -1.88 -8.08
C PRO A 63 5.98 -1.03 -7.25
N TYR A 64 4.72 -0.95 -7.67
CA TYR A 64 3.66 -0.22 -6.97
C TYR A 64 3.19 -0.95 -5.72
N ALA A 65 2.98 -2.27 -5.85
CA ALA A 65 2.59 -3.11 -4.73
C ALA A 65 3.69 -3.16 -3.66
N VAL A 66 4.95 -3.36 -4.07
CA VAL A 66 6.12 -3.36 -3.18
C VAL A 66 6.25 -2.02 -2.45
N PHE A 67 6.00 -0.88 -3.11
CA PHE A 67 6.01 0.42 -2.44
C PHE A 67 4.98 0.48 -1.30
N VAL A 68 3.75 -0.01 -1.51
CA VAL A 68 2.73 -0.06 -0.46
C VAL A 68 3.13 -1.02 0.67
N ALA A 69 3.73 -2.17 0.34
CA ALA A 69 4.24 -3.11 1.33
C ALA A 69 5.38 -2.52 2.19
N LEU A 70 6.29 -1.74 1.59
CA LEU A 70 7.34 -1.04 2.33
C LEU A 70 6.75 -0.04 3.34
N ILE A 71 5.72 0.71 2.94
CA ILE A 71 5.00 1.59 3.87
C ILE A 71 4.34 0.77 4.98
N ASN A 72 3.70 -0.35 4.64
CA ASN A 72 3.12 -1.26 5.63
C ASN A 72 4.16 -1.74 6.64
N LEU A 73 5.35 -2.14 6.18
CA LEU A 73 6.46 -2.56 7.02
C LEU A 73 6.97 -1.44 7.95
N LEU A 74 6.99 -0.19 7.50
CA LEU A 74 7.28 0.94 8.40
C LEU A 74 6.29 1.00 9.57
N TYR A 75 4.98 0.85 9.30
CA TYR A 75 3.96 0.87 10.34
C TYR A 75 4.04 -0.34 11.29
N ILE A 76 4.17 -1.56 10.76
CA ILE A 76 4.06 -2.80 11.57
C ILE A 76 5.39 -3.30 12.15
N VAL A 77 6.53 -2.86 11.61
CA VAL A 77 7.87 -3.26 12.09
C VAL A 77 8.56 -2.11 12.80
N MET A 78 8.71 -0.95 12.14
CA MET A 78 9.52 0.16 12.66
C MET A 78 8.77 0.99 13.71
N PHE A 79 7.51 1.34 13.43
CA PHE A 79 6.71 2.25 14.26
C PHE A 79 5.72 1.53 15.18
N LYS A 80 5.80 0.21 15.28
CA LYS A 80 4.87 -0.62 16.07
C LYS A 80 4.81 -0.26 17.56
N ASN A 81 5.89 0.32 18.10
CA ASN A 81 6.00 0.69 19.52
C ASN A 81 5.70 2.18 19.78
N VAL A 82 5.34 2.95 18.77
CA VAL A 82 4.94 4.35 18.99
C VAL A 82 3.58 4.33 19.69
N MET A 83 3.52 4.96 20.86
CA MET A 83 2.30 5.00 21.68
C MET A 83 1.11 5.54 20.88
N PRO A 84 -0.08 4.92 20.96
CA PRO A 84 -1.28 5.43 20.31
C PRO A 84 -1.58 6.87 20.74
N THR A 85 -1.93 7.74 19.79
CA THR A 85 -2.30 9.13 20.08
C THR A 85 -3.82 9.33 19.97
N PRO A 86 -4.41 10.12 20.89
CA PRO A 86 -5.84 10.42 20.87
C PRO A 86 -6.25 11.22 19.62
N THR A 87 -5.38 12.09 19.12
CA THR A 87 -5.62 12.91 17.91
C THR A 87 -4.57 12.64 16.83
N THR A 88 -4.92 12.90 15.57
CA THR A 88 -3.98 12.77 14.44
C THR A 88 -2.87 13.82 14.49
N GLU A 89 -3.16 15.03 14.96
CA GLU A 89 -2.17 16.12 15.06
C GLU A 89 -0.97 15.77 15.97
N GLN A 90 -1.19 14.95 16.99
CA GLN A 90 -0.13 14.52 17.92
C GLN A 90 0.75 13.41 17.34
N TRP A 91 0.25 12.67 16.35
CA TRP A 91 0.93 11.50 15.81
C TRP A 91 2.28 11.83 15.17
N PRO A 92 2.42 12.81 14.26
CA PRO A 92 3.71 13.19 13.68
C PRO A 92 4.75 13.60 14.73
N ILE A 93 4.33 14.31 15.78
CA ILE A 93 5.21 14.76 16.86
C ILE A 93 5.73 13.55 17.67
N LYS A 94 4.84 12.62 18.03
CA LYS A 94 5.21 11.40 18.75
C LYS A 94 6.10 10.49 17.91
N LEU A 95 5.80 10.34 16.62
CA LEU A 95 6.60 9.58 15.68
C LEU A 95 8.02 10.18 15.55
N ALA A 96 8.14 11.50 15.35
CA ALA A 96 9.43 12.17 15.25
C ALA A 96 10.28 12.00 16.53
N ASN A 97 9.65 12.09 17.70
CA ASN A 97 10.34 11.84 18.97
C ASN A 97 10.76 10.36 19.11
N TYR A 98 9.89 9.42 18.72
CA TYR A 98 10.25 8.01 18.72
C TYR A 98 11.46 7.74 17.82
N ILE A 99 11.48 8.31 16.60
CA ILE A 99 12.60 8.18 15.68
C ILE A 99 13.90 8.72 16.30
N ARG A 100 13.84 9.87 16.97
CA ARG A 100 15.02 10.51 17.59
C ARG A 100 15.62 9.73 18.75
N TYR A 101 14.79 9.07 19.56
CA TYR A 101 15.22 8.48 20.83
C TYR A 101 15.32 6.95 20.84
N ASN A 102 15.02 6.28 19.72
CA ASN A 102 15.03 4.81 19.61
C ASN A 102 15.89 4.34 18.43
N ASP A 103 17.06 4.95 18.25
CA ASP A 103 17.99 4.71 17.14
C ASP A 103 18.37 3.23 16.97
N GLU A 104 18.74 2.54 18.05
CA GLU A 104 19.09 1.10 18.00
C GLU A 104 17.90 0.24 17.53
N ALA A 105 16.71 0.52 18.05
CA ALA A 105 15.49 -0.19 17.66
C ALA A 105 15.10 0.11 16.20
N ASN A 106 15.29 1.34 15.76
CA ASN A 106 15.03 1.76 14.37
C ASN A 106 16.02 1.11 13.41
N ALA A 107 17.30 1.00 13.77
CA ALA A 107 18.32 0.33 12.98
C ALA A 107 18.00 -1.16 12.80
N LYS A 108 17.67 -1.85 13.90
CA LYS A 108 17.22 -3.25 13.87
C LYS A 108 15.94 -3.44 13.05
N ALA A 109 14.99 -2.51 13.14
CA ALA A 109 13.78 -2.55 12.33
C ALA A 109 14.09 -2.35 10.84
N ALA A 110 14.95 -1.39 10.50
CA ALA A 110 15.34 -1.12 9.12
C ALA A 110 16.02 -2.35 8.47
N GLU A 111 16.92 -3.02 9.19
CA GLU A 111 17.54 -4.27 8.74
C GLU A 111 16.48 -5.34 8.43
N ARG A 112 15.52 -5.54 9.34
CA ARG A 112 14.40 -6.48 9.11
C ARG A 112 13.56 -6.12 7.89
N ILE A 113 13.27 -4.84 7.68
CA ILE A 113 12.50 -4.37 6.52
C ILE A 113 13.25 -4.67 5.23
N VAL A 114 14.57 -4.44 5.20
CA VAL A 114 15.41 -4.73 4.03
C VAL A 114 15.44 -6.23 3.76
N LEU A 115 15.59 -7.07 4.78
CA LEU A 115 15.53 -8.53 4.63
C LEU A 115 14.18 -8.97 4.06
N THR A 116 13.06 -8.51 4.63
CA THR A 116 11.73 -8.83 4.08
C THR A 116 11.57 -8.34 2.64
N LEU A 117 12.11 -7.18 2.29
CA LEU A 117 12.09 -6.70 0.90
C LEU A 117 12.80 -7.66 -0.05
N TYR A 118 14.04 -8.05 0.27
CA TYR A 118 14.87 -8.87 -0.63
C TYR A 118 14.49 -10.35 -0.63
N ASP A 119 14.16 -10.90 0.52
CA ASP A 119 13.98 -12.34 0.70
C ASP A 119 12.53 -12.78 0.44
N GLU A 120 11.55 -11.89 0.70
CA GLU A 120 10.13 -12.24 0.62
C GLU A 120 9.41 -11.49 -0.52
N LEU A 121 9.55 -10.16 -0.61
CA LEU A 121 8.72 -9.35 -1.53
C LEU A 121 9.26 -9.32 -2.97
N LEU A 122 10.56 -9.13 -3.14
CA LEU A 122 11.20 -9.07 -4.46
C LEU A 122 11.21 -10.41 -5.20
N PRO A 123 11.21 -11.58 -4.57
CA PRO A 123 11.11 -12.86 -5.28
C PRO A 123 9.70 -13.19 -5.79
N CYS A 124 8.63 -12.56 -5.26
CA CYS A 124 7.25 -12.85 -5.68
C CYS A 124 7.05 -12.76 -7.21
N SER A 125 6.56 -13.84 -7.78
CA SER A 125 6.31 -14.04 -9.21
C SER A 125 4.85 -13.77 -9.61
N SER A 126 3.94 -13.66 -8.63
CA SER A 126 2.53 -13.34 -8.81
C SER A 126 2.00 -12.37 -7.75
N PHE A 127 0.82 -11.79 -8.01
CA PHE A 127 0.13 -10.94 -7.03
C PHE A 127 -0.32 -11.73 -5.80
N ALA A 128 -0.73 -12.99 -5.98
CA ALA A 128 -1.13 -13.86 -4.88
C ALA A 128 0.04 -14.16 -3.93
N GLU A 129 1.22 -14.51 -4.46
CA GLU A 129 2.44 -14.69 -3.65
C GLU A 129 2.81 -13.42 -2.89
N PHE A 130 2.67 -12.25 -3.55
CA PHE A 130 2.89 -10.97 -2.88
C PHE A 130 1.89 -10.73 -1.74
N CYS A 131 0.61 -11.01 -1.95
CA CYS A 131 -0.42 -10.84 -0.92
C CYS A 131 -0.17 -11.74 0.29
N ASP A 132 0.38 -12.93 0.08
CA ASP A 132 0.81 -13.82 1.16
C ASP A 132 2.00 -13.21 1.93
N ALA A 133 3.11 -12.97 1.23
CA ALA A 133 4.35 -12.44 1.80
C ALA A 133 4.17 -11.08 2.52
N ALA A 134 3.32 -10.20 1.98
CA ALA A 134 3.07 -8.87 2.55
C ALA A 134 1.95 -8.84 3.61
N GLY A 135 1.30 -9.99 3.89
CA GLY A 135 0.25 -10.10 4.90
C GLY A 135 -1.04 -9.38 4.52
N PHE A 136 -1.42 -9.44 3.25
CA PHE A 136 -2.69 -8.93 2.72
C PHE A 136 -3.76 -10.02 2.57
N LEU A 137 -3.42 -11.31 2.60
CA LEU A 137 -4.40 -12.40 2.40
C LEU A 137 -5.59 -12.38 3.37
N GLU A 138 -5.41 -11.90 4.60
CA GLU A 138 -6.52 -11.73 5.55
C GLU A 138 -7.61 -10.78 5.02
N ASP A 139 -7.20 -9.68 4.37
CA ASP A 139 -8.10 -8.66 3.84
C ASP A 139 -8.46 -8.90 2.36
N ILE A 140 -7.62 -9.66 1.64
CA ILE A 140 -7.74 -9.96 0.21
C ILE A 140 -7.62 -11.48 0.01
N PRO A 141 -8.68 -12.26 0.31
CA PRO A 141 -8.64 -13.71 0.26
C PRO A 141 -8.55 -14.27 -1.17
N ASP A 142 -9.00 -13.50 -2.16
CA ASP A 142 -8.88 -13.81 -3.60
C ASP A 142 -8.17 -12.65 -4.32
N PRO A 143 -6.83 -12.68 -4.42
CA PRO A 143 -6.04 -11.62 -5.04
C PRO A 143 -6.37 -11.39 -6.51
N ASP A 144 -6.65 -12.44 -7.27
CA ASP A 144 -6.94 -12.32 -8.71
C ASP A 144 -8.30 -11.66 -8.93
N ALA A 145 -9.34 -12.09 -8.21
CA ALA A 145 -10.65 -11.45 -8.26
C ALA A 145 -10.59 -10.01 -7.75
N PHE A 146 -9.80 -9.73 -6.71
CA PHE A 146 -9.59 -8.37 -6.23
C PHE A 146 -8.98 -7.46 -7.30
N LEU A 147 -7.90 -7.90 -7.97
CA LEU A 147 -7.26 -7.12 -9.02
C LEU A 147 -8.21 -6.85 -10.19
N GLN A 148 -8.97 -7.86 -10.62
CA GLN A 148 -9.99 -7.72 -11.66
C GLN A 148 -11.05 -6.67 -11.26
N ASN A 149 -11.62 -6.79 -10.06
CA ASN A 149 -12.64 -5.88 -9.56
C ASN A 149 -12.13 -4.43 -9.46
N VAL A 150 -10.88 -4.23 -9.01
CA VAL A 150 -10.25 -2.92 -8.91
C VAL A 150 -10.15 -2.24 -10.30
N ILE A 151 -9.85 -3.01 -11.35
CA ILE A 151 -9.78 -2.50 -12.72
C ILE A 151 -11.18 -2.23 -13.29
N GLU A 152 -12.15 -3.11 -13.02
CA GLU A 152 -13.52 -2.98 -13.52
C GLU A 152 -14.27 -1.78 -12.95
N GLN A 153 -13.92 -1.34 -11.74
CA GLN A 153 -14.48 -0.17 -11.07
C GLN A 153 -14.00 1.17 -11.67
N LEU A 154 -13.03 1.15 -12.59
CA LEU A 154 -12.61 2.36 -13.28
C LEU A 154 -13.71 2.87 -14.22
N PRO A 155 -13.93 4.20 -14.27
CA PRO A 155 -14.90 4.82 -15.16
C PRO A 155 -14.62 4.51 -16.63
#